data_AF-G9PFY1-F1
#
_entry.id   AF-G9PFY1-F1
#
_cell.length_a   1.000
_cell.length_b   1.000
_cell.length_c   1.000
_cell.angle_alpha   90.00
_cell.angle_beta   90.00
_cell.angle_gamma   90.00
#
_symmetry.space_group_name_H-M   'P 1'
#
loop_
_entity.id
_entity.type
_entity.pdbx_description
1 polymer ?
#
loop_
_entity_poly.entity_id
_entity_poly.type
_entity_poly.pdbx_seq_one_letter_code
_entity_poly.pdbx_strand_id
1 'polypeptide(L)'
;MSSAQDGASQAQPQGFPELQEVQDVQAGCQPQDGPAWQGGPQEGLELYQRVRDYQRQADTGGLEYQADSRGLGYAVVDLETTGLEPQDEAIIEVGVVLLDPHGREQLRWDSLVNPHRHPGPTRIHGITPDDLTYAPELGTLAPALVELLRGRVLVAHNIRFDASFLLPALRLELGAAALPRKISQVCTMNWARSFIDTPSRSLVRCCQVCGIELASHHRAIDDAAACAQLLSHYLGVIASEYELFPHGIPWGEQLAKAVQLWQQVPRCESSQVVRALQARVGR
;
A
#
# COMPACT_ATOMS: atom_id res chain seq x y z
N MET A 1 -35.46 0.85 76.94
CA MET A 1 -35.21 -0.56 76.57
C MET A 1 -35.21 -0.59 75.04
N SER A 2 -34.14 -0.75 74.27
CA SER A 2 -32.89 -1.49 74.46
C SER A 2 -31.71 -0.74 73.83
N SER A 3 -30.55 -0.90 74.44
CA SER A 3 -29.20 -0.53 74.05
C SER A 3 -28.56 -1.55 73.08
N ALA A 4 -27.61 -1.09 72.26
CA ALA A 4 -26.34 -1.73 71.80
C ALA A 4 -25.94 -1.10 70.45
N GLN A 5 -24.94 -0.22 70.37
CA GLN A 5 -23.47 -0.41 70.35
C GLN A 5 -22.89 -1.11 69.11
N ASP A 6 -22.09 -0.30 68.40
CA ASP A 6 -20.76 -0.54 67.82
C ASP A 6 -20.53 -1.52 66.67
N GLY A 7 -19.86 -1.00 65.64
CA GLY A 7 -19.30 -1.77 64.53
C GLY A 7 -18.74 -0.91 63.40
N ALA A 8 -17.83 0.02 63.70
CA ALA A 8 -17.02 0.67 62.67
C ALA A 8 -15.93 -0.31 62.20
N SER A 9 -15.96 -0.71 60.93
CA SER A 9 -14.87 -1.44 60.28
C SER A 9 -14.26 -0.57 59.19
N GLN A 10 -13.02 -0.16 59.43
CA GLN A 10 -12.14 0.52 58.50
C GLN A 10 -11.71 -0.47 57.40
N ALA A 11 -12.05 -0.20 56.15
CA ALA A 11 -11.44 -0.87 55.01
C ALA A 11 -10.15 -0.15 54.62
N GLN A 12 -9.02 -0.82 54.83
CA GLN A 12 -7.70 -0.42 54.36
C GLN A 12 -7.59 -0.52 52.83
N PRO A 13 -6.76 0.31 52.17
CA PRO A 13 -6.53 0.23 50.73
C PRO A 13 -5.72 -1.03 50.41
N GLN A 14 -6.25 -1.88 49.52
CA GLN A 14 -5.53 -3.04 49.00
C GLN A 14 -4.37 -2.56 48.13
N GLY A 15 -3.15 -2.91 48.54
CA GLY A 15 -1.90 -2.58 47.88
C GLY A 15 -1.77 -3.26 46.51
N PHE A 16 -1.12 -2.55 45.59
CA PHE A 16 -0.66 -3.06 44.31
C PHE A 16 0.37 -4.18 44.52
N PRO A 17 0.37 -5.26 43.72
CA PRO A 17 1.45 -6.23 43.77
C PRO A 17 2.72 -5.64 43.16
N GLU A 18 3.80 -5.84 43.91
CA GLU A 18 5.19 -5.47 43.66
C GLU A 18 5.68 -6.13 42.36
N LEU A 19 6.19 -5.32 41.42
CA LEU A 19 6.81 -5.80 40.17
C LEU A 19 8.15 -6.47 40.51
N GLN A 20 8.20 -7.79 40.44
CA GLN A 20 9.46 -8.53 40.44
C GLN A 20 10.21 -8.28 39.13
N GLU A 21 11.46 -7.84 39.27
CA GLU A 21 12.45 -7.75 38.20
C GLU A 21 12.62 -9.11 37.51
N VAL A 22 12.28 -9.18 36.23
CA VAL A 22 12.57 -10.35 35.40
C VAL A 22 14.02 -10.22 34.95
N GLN A 23 14.82 -11.19 35.39
CA GLN A 23 16.24 -11.35 35.08
C GLN A 23 16.46 -11.53 33.58
N ASP A 24 17.48 -10.86 33.06
CA ASP A 24 18.02 -10.97 31.70
C ASP A 24 18.35 -12.44 31.36
N VAL A 25 17.56 -13.03 30.45
CA VAL A 25 17.98 -14.24 29.74
C VAL A 25 18.75 -13.78 28.50
N GLN A 26 20.07 -13.67 28.65
CA GLN A 26 21.00 -13.57 27.52
C GLN A 26 20.96 -14.90 26.71
N ALA A 27 20.11 -14.96 25.69
CA ALA A 27 20.25 -15.93 24.61
C ALA A 27 21.01 -15.26 23.46
N GLY A 28 22.30 -15.57 23.34
CA GLY A 28 23.15 -15.08 22.27
C GLY A 28 22.65 -15.56 20.90
N CYS A 29 22.20 -14.62 20.07
CA CYS A 29 22.11 -14.81 18.63
C CYS A 29 23.16 -13.89 18.00
N GLN A 30 24.30 -14.47 17.62
CA GLN A 30 25.31 -13.74 16.85
C GLN A 30 24.72 -13.44 15.46
N PRO A 31 24.82 -12.21 14.94
CA PRO A 31 24.42 -11.90 13.57
C PRO A 31 25.28 -12.70 12.60
N GLN A 32 24.65 -13.51 11.75
CA GLN A 32 25.34 -14.18 10.66
C GLN A 32 25.35 -13.26 9.45
N ASP A 33 26.51 -12.68 9.17
CA ASP A 33 26.76 -11.83 8.01
C ASP A 33 26.55 -12.61 6.70
N GLY A 34 25.62 -12.15 5.87
CA GLY A 34 25.47 -12.61 4.48
C GLY A 34 26.63 -12.13 3.60
N PRO A 35 26.86 -12.75 2.42
CA PRO A 35 28.07 -12.49 1.64
C PRO A 35 28.13 -11.03 1.16
N ALA A 36 29.31 -10.44 1.36
CA ALA A 36 29.64 -9.12 0.82
C ALA A 36 29.58 -9.12 -0.71
N TRP A 37 29.02 -8.04 -1.24
CA TRP A 37 28.78 -7.78 -2.66
C TRP A 37 30.06 -7.85 -3.52
N GLN A 38 29.93 -8.38 -4.75
CA GLN A 38 31.02 -8.55 -5.71
C GLN A 38 30.83 -7.76 -7.03
N GLY A 39 29.79 -6.92 -7.14
CA GLY A 39 29.62 -5.98 -8.25
C GLY A 39 30.54 -4.75 -8.11
N GLY A 40 30.55 -3.85 -9.08
CA GLY A 40 31.34 -2.62 -9.00
C GLY A 40 30.50 -1.41 -8.52
N PRO A 41 31.06 -0.43 -7.77
CA PRO A 41 30.27 0.67 -7.18
C PRO A 41 29.51 1.54 -8.19
N GLN A 42 29.92 1.43 -9.46
CA GLN A 42 29.31 2.08 -10.61
C GLN A 42 27.96 1.49 -11.01
N GLU A 43 27.74 0.17 -10.90
CA GLU A 43 26.51 -0.47 -11.39
C GLU A 43 25.27 -0.15 -10.51
N GLY A 44 25.47 0.01 -9.20
CA GLY A 44 24.41 0.42 -8.27
C GLY A 44 24.05 1.92 -8.41
N LEU A 45 25.02 2.74 -8.78
CA LEU A 45 24.82 4.16 -9.05
C LEU A 45 24.04 4.37 -10.35
N GLU A 46 24.28 3.54 -11.38
CA GLU A 46 23.58 3.60 -12.66
C GLU A 46 22.08 3.29 -12.58
N LEU A 47 21.66 2.33 -11.75
CA LEU A 47 20.23 2.03 -11.57
C LEU A 47 19.50 3.15 -10.82
N TYR A 48 20.12 3.68 -9.76
CA TYR A 48 19.61 4.85 -9.04
C TYR A 48 19.49 6.05 -9.98
N GLN A 49 20.47 6.25 -10.86
CA GLN A 49 20.47 7.28 -11.88
C GLN A 49 19.37 7.04 -12.94
N ARG A 50 19.14 5.80 -13.40
CA ARG A 50 18.05 5.49 -14.35
C ARG A 50 16.66 5.74 -13.77
N VAL A 51 16.41 5.38 -12.52
CA VAL A 51 15.15 5.71 -11.83
C VAL A 51 14.98 7.23 -11.71
N ARG A 52 16.06 7.95 -11.41
CA ARG A 52 16.10 9.42 -11.39
C ARG A 52 15.98 10.05 -12.78
N ASP A 53 16.49 9.42 -13.82
CA ASP A 53 16.47 9.89 -15.20
C ASP A 53 15.10 9.67 -15.85
N TYR A 54 14.45 8.54 -15.56
CA TYR A 54 13.05 8.30 -15.92
C TYR A 54 12.13 9.36 -15.30
N GLN A 55 12.38 9.72 -14.03
CA GLN A 55 11.71 10.81 -13.33
C GLN A 55 12.00 12.20 -13.93
N ARG A 56 13.14 12.40 -14.60
CA ARG A 56 13.52 13.64 -15.28
C ARG A 56 13.02 13.74 -16.73
N GLN A 57 12.96 12.62 -17.45
CA GLN A 57 12.58 12.55 -18.87
C GLN A 57 11.07 12.64 -19.11
N ALA A 58 10.25 12.39 -18.08
CA ALA A 58 8.80 12.62 -18.10
C ALA A 58 8.42 14.13 -18.16
N ASP A 59 9.41 15.03 -18.21
CA ASP A 59 9.23 16.48 -18.32
C ASP A 59 9.69 16.98 -19.71
N THR A 60 8.78 16.98 -20.70
CA THR A 60 8.95 17.79 -21.93
C THR A 60 8.31 19.19 -21.78
N GLY A 61 8.03 19.62 -20.55
CA GLY A 61 7.16 20.76 -20.28
C GLY A 61 7.64 21.72 -19.21
N GLY A 62 8.93 21.80 -18.89
CA GLY A 62 9.52 22.92 -18.17
C GLY A 62 8.81 23.32 -16.86
N LEU A 63 8.36 22.34 -16.08
CA LEU A 63 7.82 22.55 -14.75
C LEU A 63 8.57 21.63 -13.78
N GLU A 64 9.54 22.24 -13.08
CA GLU A 64 10.41 21.64 -12.08
C GLU A 64 9.76 20.46 -11.34
N TYR A 65 10.19 19.25 -11.70
CA TYR A 65 9.97 18.03 -10.95
C TYR A 65 10.61 18.16 -9.56
N GLN A 66 9.83 18.53 -8.55
CA GLN A 66 10.19 18.33 -7.15
C GLN A 66 9.59 17.00 -6.67
N ALA A 67 10.34 15.90 -6.82
CA ALA A 67 10.06 14.71 -6.03
C ALA A 67 10.10 15.09 -4.54
N ASP A 68 8.95 15.04 -3.87
CA ASP A 68 8.93 15.20 -2.42
C ASP A 68 9.61 13.98 -1.78
N SER A 69 10.78 14.19 -1.18
CA SER A 69 11.55 13.20 -0.44
C SER A 69 10.79 12.53 0.71
N ARG A 70 9.59 13.03 1.07
CA ARG A 70 8.72 12.49 2.13
C ARG A 70 7.84 11.31 1.69
N GLY A 71 7.78 10.97 0.39
CA GLY A 71 6.86 9.93 -0.10
C GLY A 71 5.40 10.34 -0.03
N LEU A 72 5.12 11.64 -0.13
CA LEU A 72 3.78 12.21 0.00
C LEU A 72 2.97 11.97 -1.29
N GLY A 73 1.80 11.37 -1.16
CA GLY A 73 0.90 11.13 -2.29
C GLY A 73 0.05 9.88 -2.09
N TYR A 74 -0.39 9.31 -3.20
CA TYR A 74 -1.25 8.13 -3.21
C TYR A 74 -0.52 6.95 -3.85
N ALA A 75 -0.75 5.76 -3.30
CA ALA A 75 -0.41 4.49 -3.95
C ALA A 75 -1.74 3.81 -4.27
N VAL A 76 -2.15 3.90 -5.53
CA VAL A 76 -3.36 3.28 -6.03
C VAL A 76 -3.02 1.84 -6.38
N VAL A 77 -3.74 0.89 -5.81
CA VAL A 77 -3.52 -0.54 -6.01
C VAL A 77 -4.76 -1.20 -6.55
N ASP A 78 -4.54 -2.28 -7.27
CA ASP A 78 -5.55 -3.26 -7.66
C ASP A 78 -4.88 -4.64 -7.69
N LEU A 79 -5.64 -5.69 -7.40
CA LEU A 79 -5.16 -7.07 -7.30
C LEU A 79 -6.03 -8.01 -8.12
N GLU A 80 -5.38 -8.93 -8.83
CA GLU A 80 -6.04 -10.17 -9.23
C GLU A 80 -5.72 -11.28 -8.23
N THR A 81 -6.72 -12.10 -7.92
CA THR A 81 -6.63 -13.15 -6.90
C THR A 81 -7.21 -14.47 -7.41
N THR A 82 -6.81 -15.57 -6.80
CA THR A 82 -7.35 -16.91 -7.14
C THR A 82 -8.82 -17.09 -6.77
N GLY A 83 -9.36 -16.21 -5.91
CA GLY A 83 -10.75 -16.20 -5.46
C GLY A 83 -11.02 -15.04 -4.50
N LEU A 84 -12.17 -15.07 -3.81
CA LEU A 84 -12.69 -13.90 -3.09
C LEU A 84 -12.37 -13.83 -1.58
N GLU A 85 -11.94 -14.94 -0.96
CA GLU A 85 -11.74 -15.02 0.50
C GLU A 85 -10.24 -14.95 0.85
N PRO A 86 -9.74 -13.85 1.46
CA PRO A 86 -8.31 -13.65 1.70
C PRO A 86 -7.61 -14.71 2.57
N GLN A 87 -8.38 -15.47 3.36
CA GLN A 87 -7.84 -16.52 4.23
C GLN A 87 -7.47 -17.79 3.45
N ASP A 88 -8.20 -18.08 2.38
CA ASP A 88 -8.05 -19.28 1.57
C ASP A 88 -7.45 -18.97 0.18
N GLU A 89 -7.52 -17.69 -0.22
CA GLU A 89 -7.19 -17.20 -1.54
C GLU A 89 -5.83 -16.48 -1.61
N ALA A 90 -5.22 -16.42 -2.79
CA ALA A 90 -3.86 -15.89 -2.99
C ALA A 90 -3.86 -14.79 -4.06
N ILE A 91 -2.93 -13.85 -3.92
CA ILE A 91 -2.65 -12.80 -4.91
C ILE A 91 -1.92 -13.43 -6.10
N ILE A 92 -2.34 -13.10 -7.32
CA ILE A 92 -1.73 -13.57 -8.56
C ILE A 92 -1.27 -12.45 -9.50
N GLU A 93 -1.73 -11.23 -9.28
CA GLU A 93 -1.21 -10.02 -9.92
C GLU A 93 -1.36 -8.84 -8.96
N VAL A 94 -0.38 -7.92 -9.01
CA VAL A 94 -0.45 -6.65 -8.29
C VAL A 94 -0.19 -5.52 -9.28
N GLY A 95 -1.12 -4.57 -9.36
CA GLY A 95 -0.93 -3.29 -10.05
C GLY A 95 -0.76 -2.17 -9.03
N VAL A 96 0.20 -1.27 -9.27
CA VAL A 96 0.44 -0.09 -8.44
C VAL A 96 0.65 1.14 -9.32
N VAL A 97 -0.13 2.19 -9.07
CA VAL A 97 0.02 3.51 -9.67
C VAL A 97 0.30 4.53 -8.58
N LEU A 98 1.45 5.19 -8.67
CA LEU A 98 1.82 6.25 -7.75
C LEU A 98 1.32 7.58 -8.27
N LEU A 99 0.61 8.30 -7.43
CA LEU A 99 0.19 9.67 -7.69
C LEU A 99 0.85 10.62 -6.71
N ASP A 100 1.11 11.84 -7.16
CA ASP A 100 1.47 12.95 -6.28
C ASP A 100 0.25 13.43 -5.46
N PRO A 101 0.42 14.36 -4.51
CA PRO A 101 -0.69 14.87 -3.69
C PRO A 101 -1.81 15.57 -4.47
N HIS A 102 -1.58 15.95 -5.73
CA HIS A 102 -2.56 16.58 -6.62
C HIS A 102 -3.22 15.57 -7.57
N GLY A 103 -2.92 14.27 -7.43
CA GLY A 103 -3.45 13.22 -8.29
C GLY A 103 -2.75 13.12 -9.64
N ARG A 104 -1.56 13.70 -9.82
CA ARG A 104 -0.79 13.53 -11.06
C ARG A 104 0.02 12.24 -10.99
N GLU A 105 -0.05 11.45 -12.05
CA GLU A 105 0.66 10.18 -12.15
C GLU A 105 2.17 10.37 -12.14
N GLN A 106 2.87 9.58 -11.33
CA GLN A 106 4.32 9.60 -11.17
C GLN A 106 4.98 8.31 -11.68
N LEU A 107 4.31 7.17 -11.50
CA LEU A 107 4.86 5.85 -11.80
C LEU A 107 3.74 4.81 -11.91
N ARG A 108 3.93 3.85 -12.81
CA ARG A 108 3.20 2.58 -12.86
C ARG A 108 4.16 1.43 -12.61
N TRP A 109 3.70 0.43 -11.89
CA TRP A 109 4.43 -0.80 -11.64
C TRP A 109 3.45 -1.95 -11.51
N ASP A 110 3.77 -3.10 -12.08
CA ASP A 110 2.97 -4.30 -11.95
C ASP A 110 3.84 -5.56 -11.96
N SER A 111 3.27 -6.64 -11.42
CA SER A 111 3.85 -7.97 -11.57
C SER A 111 2.79 -9.04 -11.34
N LEU A 112 2.87 -10.13 -12.12
CA LEU A 112 2.25 -11.39 -11.72
C LEU A 112 2.95 -11.94 -10.47
N VAL A 113 2.23 -12.75 -9.71
CA VAL A 113 2.68 -13.40 -8.48
C VAL A 113 2.41 -14.89 -8.61
N ASN A 114 3.41 -15.74 -8.39
CA ASN A 114 3.21 -17.18 -8.39
C ASN A 114 2.63 -17.63 -7.03
N PRO A 115 1.39 -18.15 -6.98
CA PRO A 115 0.76 -18.62 -5.75
C PRO A 115 1.05 -20.11 -5.47
N HIS A 116 1.88 -20.77 -6.29
CA HIS A 116 2.13 -22.21 -6.33
C HIS A 116 0.87 -23.08 -6.47
N ARG A 117 -0.16 -22.55 -7.15
CA ARG A 117 -1.43 -23.22 -7.39
C ARG A 117 -2.17 -22.61 -8.58
N HIS A 118 -3.33 -23.18 -8.91
CA HIS A 118 -4.16 -22.70 -10.02
C HIS A 118 -4.56 -21.23 -9.83
N PRO A 119 -4.55 -20.39 -10.88
CA PRO A 119 -4.91 -18.96 -10.80
C PRO A 119 -6.38 -18.69 -10.49
N GLY A 120 -7.19 -19.70 -10.19
CA GLY A 120 -8.65 -19.52 -10.11
C GLY A 120 -9.31 -19.30 -11.48
N PRO A 121 -10.36 -18.48 -11.58
CA PRO A 121 -11.20 -18.37 -12.77
C PRO A 121 -10.54 -17.53 -13.89
N THR A 122 -9.62 -18.13 -14.66
CA THR A 122 -8.92 -17.52 -15.82
C THR A 122 -9.83 -16.79 -16.81
N ARG A 123 -11.11 -17.16 -16.95
CA ARG A 123 -12.08 -16.43 -17.78
C ARG A 123 -12.38 -15.00 -17.32
N ILE A 124 -12.00 -14.64 -16.09
CA ILE A 124 -12.20 -13.31 -15.51
C ILE A 124 -10.97 -12.46 -15.79
N HIS A 125 -9.80 -12.87 -15.30
CA HIS A 125 -8.55 -12.09 -15.33
C HIS A 125 -7.59 -12.44 -16.48
N GLY A 126 -7.89 -13.46 -17.28
CA GLY A 126 -7.03 -13.87 -18.40
C GLY A 126 -5.72 -14.58 -18.01
N ILE A 127 -5.28 -14.48 -16.76
CA ILE A 127 -4.06 -15.14 -16.25
C ILE A 127 -4.20 -16.68 -16.26
N THR A 128 -3.29 -17.33 -16.99
CA THR A 128 -3.19 -18.79 -17.13
C THR A 128 -2.17 -19.39 -16.16
N PRO A 129 -2.20 -20.71 -15.90
CA PRO A 129 -1.15 -21.38 -15.13
C PRO A 129 0.26 -21.18 -15.72
N ASP A 130 0.39 -21.12 -17.05
CA ASP A 130 1.68 -20.95 -17.73
C ASP A 130 2.27 -19.56 -17.47
N ASP A 131 1.42 -18.52 -17.40
CA ASP A 131 1.84 -17.15 -17.07
C ASP A 131 2.45 -17.06 -15.65
N LEU A 132 1.99 -17.91 -14.73
CA LEU A 132 2.42 -17.92 -13.34
C LEU A 132 3.63 -18.81 -13.07
N THR A 133 3.96 -19.74 -13.97
CA THR A 133 5.02 -20.74 -13.76
C THR A 133 6.37 -20.12 -13.42
N TYR A 134 6.70 -19.00 -14.07
CA TYR A 134 7.96 -18.26 -13.86
C TYR A 134 7.74 -16.89 -13.19
N ALA A 135 6.53 -16.61 -12.73
CA ALA A 135 6.28 -15.39 -11.96
C ALA A 135 7.02 -15.47 -10.61
N PRO A 136 7.50 -14.33 -10.07
CA PRO A 136 8.09 -14.28 -8.76
C PRO A 136 7.06 -14.57 -7.67
N GLU A 137 7.52 -15.11 -6.56
CA GLU A 137 6.71 -15.29 -5.35
C GLU A 137 6.48 -13.93 -4.65
N LEU A 138 5.41 -13.83 -3.86
CA LEU A 138 5.08 -12.58 -3.17
C LEU A 138 6.22 -12.12 -2.24
N GLY A 139 6.87 -13.04 -1.53
CA GLY A 139 8.00 -12.71 -0.65
C GLY A 139 9.17 -12.03 -1.37
N THR A 140 9.37 -12.34 -2.66
CA THR A 140 10.38 -11.66 -3.48
C THR A 140 9.98 -10.22 -3.80
N LEU A 141 8.69 -9.96 -4.00
CA LEU A 141 8.15 -8.64 -4.37
C LEU A 141 7.87 -7.75 -3.15
N ALA A 142 7.62 -8.35 -1.99
CA ALA A 142 7.14 -7.66 -0.80
C ALA A 142 8.00 -6.46 -0.39
N PRO A 143 9.35 -6.50 -0.39
CA PRO A 143 10.17 -5.33 -0.07
C PRO A 143 9.94 -4.15 -1.00
N ALA A 144 9.78 -4.39 -2.31
CA ALA A 144 9.51 -3.35 -3.29
C ALA A 144 8.10 -2.77 -3.11
N LEU A 145 7.10 -3.63 -2.89
CA LEU A 145 5.73 -3.20 -2.60
C LEU A 145 5.67 -2.30 -1.37
N VAL A 146 6.35 -2.67 -0.27
CA VAL A 146 6.40 -1.83 0.94
C VAL A 146 6.98 -0.45 0.65
N GLU A 147 8.06 -0.36 -0.14
CA GLU A 147 8.63 0.95 -0.50
C GLU A 147 7.73 1.75 -1.44
N LEU A 148 6.98 1.11 -2.35
CA LEU A 148 5.98 1.78 -3.19
C LEU A 148 4.83 2.36 -2.34
N LEU A 149 4.43 1.68 -1.26
CA LEU A 149 3.38 2.15 -0.34
C LEU A 149 3.87 3.19 0.68
N ARG A 150 5.18 3.28 0.90
CA ARG A 150 5.76 4.05 2.00
C ARG A 150 5.43 5.53 1.92
N GLY A 151 4.90 6.07 3.01
CA GLY A 151 4.53 7.48 3.15
C GLY A 151 3.23 7.88 2.43
N ARG A 152 2.61 6.95 1.70
CA ARG A 152 1.47 7.22 0.83
C ARG A 152 0.15 6.73 1.42
N VAL A 153 -0.94 7.35 0.99
CA VAL A 153 -2.30 6.86 1.22
C VAL A 153 -2.55 5.70 0.27
N LEU A 154 -2.97 4.56 0.81
CA LEU A 154 -3.34 3.39 0.01
C LEU A 154 -4.73 3.63 -0.59
N VAL A 155 -4.87 3.48 -1.90
CA VAL A 155 -6.13 3.74 -2.61
C VAL A 155 -6.50 2.53 -3.46
N ALA A 156 -7.78 2.18 -3.53
CA ALA A 156 -8.28 1.18 -4.48
C ALA A 156 -9.78 1.38 -4.74
N HIS A 157 -10.28 0.78 -5.83
CA HIS A 157 -11.69 0.83 -6.18
C HIS A 157 -12.42 -0.38 -5.56
N ASN A 158 -12.69 -0.27 -4.24
CA ASN A 158 -13.09 -1.34 -3.30
C ASN A 158 -11.96 -1.75 -2.34
N ILE A 159 -11.30 -0.76 -1.74
CA ILE A 159 -10.15 -0.94 -0.82
C ILE A 159 -10.30 -2.01 0.26
N ARG A 160 -11.52 -2.33 0.69
CA ARG A 160 -11.75 -3.40 1.67
C ARG A 160 -11.21 -4.74 1.15
N PHE A 161 -11.40 -5.02 -0.13
CA PHE A 161 -10.93 -6.24 -0.78
C PHE A 161 -9.41 -6.23 -0.90
N ASP A 162 -8.84 -5.26 -1.63
CA ASP A 162 -7.40 -5.18 -1.90
C ASP A 162 -6.58 -5.14 -0.62
N ALA A 163 -6.97 -4.31 0.34
CA ALA A 163 -6.25 -4.19 1.60
C ALA A 163 -6.37 -5.46 2.46
N SER A 164 -7.45 -6.24 2.33
CA SER A 164 -7.60 -7.51 3.07
C SER A 164 -6.69 -8.62 2.55
N PHE A 165 -6.28 -8.57 1.28
CA PHE A 165 -5.27 -9.47 0.72
C PHE A 165 -3.85 -8.93 0.94
N LEU A 166 -3.58 -7.71 0.47
CA LEU A 166 -2.23 -7.16 0.41
C LEU A 166 -1.59 -6.97 1.78
N LEU A 167 -2.31 -6.38 2.74
CA LEU A 167 -1.69 -5.99 4.02
C LEU A 167 -1.34 -7.18 4.91
N PRO A 168 -2.20 -8.20 5.08
CA PRO A 168 -1.81 -9.42 5.80
C PRO A 168 -0.69 -10.18 5.10
N ALA A 169 -0.74 -10.29 3.76
CA ALA A 169 0.27 -11.00 3.00
C ALA A 169 1.66 -10.35 3.13
N LEU A 170 1.75 -9.01 3.00
CA LEU A 170 3.02 -8.29 3.24
C LEU A 170 3.54 -8.45 4.67
N ARG A 171 2.64 -8.49 5.69
CA ARG A 171 3.05 -8.75 7.08
C ARG A 171 3.50 -10.17 7.32
N LEU A 172 2.96 -11.14 6.58
CA LEU A 172 3.39 -12.53 6.64
C LEU A 172 4.81 -12.68 6.08
N GLU A 173 5.06 -12.09 4.91
CA GLU A 173 6.36 -12.18 4.23
C GLU A 173 7.48 -11.42 4.93
N LEU A 174 7.20 -10.23 5.46
CA LEU A 174 8.23 -9.32 6.00
C LEU A 174 8.18 -9.14 7.52
N GLY A 175 7.19 -9.74 8.17
CA GLY A 175 6.89 -9.52 9.59
C GLY A 175 6.00 -8.31 9.86
N ALA A 176 5.30 -8.33 11.00
CA ALA A 176 4.30 -7.33 11.34
C ALA A 176 4.83 -5.88 11.44
N ALA A 177 6.13 -5.72 11.70
CA ALA A 177 6.80 -4.42 11.82
C ALA A 177 7.16 -3.77 10.48
N ALA A 178 7.05 -4.50 9.36
CA ALA A 178 7.34 -4.00 8.02
C ALA A 178 6.29 -3.02 7.47
N LEU A 179 5.12 -2.96 8.11
CA LEU A 179 4.04 -2.03 7.81
C LEU A 179 3.58 -1.33 9.08
N PRO A 180 3.06 -0.09 9.00
CA PRO A 180 2.43 0.52 10.16
C PRO A 180 1.22 -0.31 10.62
N ARG A 181 0.90 -0.26 11.92
CA ARG A 181 -0.26 -0.99 12.48
C ARG A 181 -1.58 -0.55 11.83
N LYS A 182 -1.69 0.72 11.46
CA LYS A 182 -2.81 1.29 10.69
C LYS A 182 -2.25 1.91 9.42
N ILE A 183 -2.94 1.74 8.30
CA ILE A 183 -2.60 2.40 7.04
C ILE A 183 -3.75 3.34 6.67
N SER A 184 -3.42 4.56 6.25
CA SER A 184 -4.40 5.50 5.72
C SER A 184 -4.90 5.01 4.37
N GLN A 185 -6.22 4.95 4.21
CA GLN A 185 -6.87 4.31 3.08
C GLN A 185 -7.95 5.21 2.47
N VAL A 186 -8.11 5.15 1.15
CA VAL A 186 -9.21 5.79 0.40
C VAL A 186 -9.84 4.78 -0.54
N CYS A 187 -11.17 4.80 -0.62
CA CYS A 187 -11.94 3.93 -1.49
C CYS A 187 -12.69 4.75 -2.54
N THR A 188 -12.23 4.76 -3.79
CA THR A 188 -12.87 5.56 -4.86
C THR A 188 -14.31 5.09 -5.13
N MET A 189 -14.62 3.81 -4.92
CA MET A 189 -15.99 3.27 -4.97
C MET A 189 -16.91 3.88 -3.92
N ASN A 190 -16.44 4.07 -2.68
CA ASN A 190 -17.28 4.64 -1.61
C ASN A 190 -17.60 6.11 -1.87
N TRP A 191 -16.66 6.82 -2.47
CA TRP A 191 -16.77 8.25 -2.75
C TRP A 191 -17.42 8.58 -4.09
N ALA A 192 -17.66 7.59 -4.97
CA ALA A 192 -18.17 7.83 -6.32
C ALA A 192 -19.39 8.77 -6.35
N ARG A 193 -20.45 8.48 -5.57
CA ARG A 193 -21.68 9.29 -5.57
C ARG A 193 -21.53 10.68 -4.94
N SER A 194 -20.42 10.96 -4.27
CA SER A 194 -20.12 12.29 -3.75
C SER A 194 -19.51 13.21 -4.81
N PHE A 195 -18.93 12.64 -5.87
CA PHE A 195 -18.18 13.39 -6.88
C PHE A 195 -18.75 13.25 -8.29
N ILE A 196 -19.51 12.19 -8.56
CA ILE A 196 -20.09 11.92 -9.87
C ILE A 196 -21.54 11.42 -9.76
N ASP A 197 -22.39 11.86 -10.69
CA ASP A 197 -23.74 11.34 -10.83
C ASP A 197 -23.71 10.00 -11.57
N THR A 198 -23.82 8.90 -10.82
CA THR A 198 -23.70 7.55 -11.37
C THR A 198 -24.74 6.58 -10.79
N PRO A 199 -25.38 5.75 -11.64
CA PRO A 199 -26.34 4.75 -11.19
C PRO A 199 -25.67 3.57 -10.46
N SER A 200 -24.41 3.27 -10.79
CA SER A 200 -23.62 2.18 -10.21
C SER A 200 -22.28 2.72 -9.72
N ARG A 201 -21.73 2.07 -8.69
CA ARG A 201 -20.39 2.39 -8.15
C ARG A 201 -19.33 1.39 -8.62
N SER A 202 -19.61 0.61 -9.68
CA SER A 202 -18.59 -0.25 -10.28
C SER A 202 -17.56 0.60 -11.02
N LEU A 203 -16.31 0.13 -11.06
CA LEU A 203 -15.19 0.83 -11.71
C LEU A 203 -15.56 1.21 -13.15
N VAL A 204 -16.03 0.23 -13.93
CA VAL A 204 -16.52 0.42 -15.30
C VAL A 204 -17.51 1.56 -15.41
N ARG A 205 -18.51 1.60 -14.52
CA ARG A 205 -19.56 2.60 -14.64
C ARG A 205 -19.05 3.97 -14.26
N CYS A 206 -18.24 4.08 -13.21
CA CYS A 206 -17.59 5.32 -12.82
C CYS A 206 -16.70 5.85 -13.95
N CYS A 207 -15.87 5.01 -14.56
CA CYS A 207 -15.02 5.38 -15.69
C CYS A 207 -15.83 5.85 -16.89
N GLN A 208 -16.91 5.15 -17.26
CA GLN A 208 -17.82 5.58 -18.32
C GLN A 208 -18.42 6.97 -18.07
N VAL A 209 -18.87 7.24 -16.84
CA VAL A 209 -19.44 8.55 -16.47
C VAL A 209 -18.39 9.65 -16.56
N CYS A 210 -17.14 9.37 -16.17
CA CYS A 210 -16.04 10.33 -16.22
C CYS A 210 -15.36 10.45 -17.60
N GLY A 211 -15.75 9.65 -18.60
CA GLY A 211 -15.06 9.59 -19.90
C GLY A 211 -13.65 9.00 -19.84
N ILE A 212 -13.38 8.14 -18.85
CA ILE A 212 -12.10 7.45 -18.66
C ILE A 212 -12.11 6.15 -19.46
N GLU A 213 -11.13 5.98 -20.33
CA GLU A 213 -10.95 4.75 -21.11
C GLU A 213 -10.37 3.63 -20.23
N LEU A 214 -10.93 2.44 -20.38
CA LEU A 214 -10.56 1.24 -19.62
C LEU A 214 -9.94 0.25 -20.61
N ALA A 215 -8.60 0.21 -20.65
CA ALA A 215 -7.83 -0.42 -21.72
C ALA A 215 -8.03 -1.94 -21.78
N SER A 216 -7.57 -2.68 -20.75
CA SER A 216 -7.85 -4.11 -20.58
C SER A 216 -8.42 -4.37 -19.19
N HIS A 217 -9.75 -4.38 -19.10
CA HIS A 217 -10.45 -4.74 -17.86
C HIS A 217 -9.97 -6.12 -17.36
N HIS A 218 -9.70 -6.23 -16.05
CA HIS A 218 -9.13 -7.41 -15.39
C HIS A 218 -7.64 -7.67 -15.64
N ARG A 219 -6.89 -6.60 -15.94
CA ARG A 219 -5.45 -6.53 -15.67
C ARG A 219 -5.27 -5.55 -14.54
N ALA A 220 -4.59 -5.96 -13.48
CA ALA A 220 -4.49 -5.17 -12.25
C ALA A 220 -3.92 -3.77 -12.51
N ILE A 221 -2.95 -3.62 -13.41
CA ILE A 221 -2.37 -2.30 -13.70
C ILE A 221 -3.32 -1.35 -14.43
N ASP A 222 -4.18 -1.88 -15.29
CA ASP A 222 -5.14 -1.08 -16.05
C ASP A 222 -6.29 -0.64 -15.15
N ASP A 223 -6.76 -1.54 -14.28
CA ASP A 223 -7.80 -1.23 -13.29
C ASP A 223 -7.28 -0.26 -12.21
N ALA A 224 -6.03 -0.42 -11.75
CA ALA A 224 -5.36 0.56 -10.89
C ALA A 224 -5.20 1.92 -11.56
N ALA A 225 -4.84 1.97 -12.85
CA ALA A 225 -4.73 3.21 -13.62
C ALA A 225 -6.07 3.90 -13.85
N ALA A 226 -7.13 3.14 -14.11
CA ALA A 226 -8.48 3.68 -14.21
C ALA A 226 -8.96 4.23 -12.85
N CYS A 227 -8.69 3.52 -11.76
CA CYS A 227 -8.95 3.97 -10.39
C CYS A 227 -8.15 5.26 -10.06
N ALA A 228 -6.90 5.35 -10.51
CA ALA A 228 -6.06 6.51 -10.33
C ALA A 228 -6.64 7.74 -11.03
N GLN A 229 -7.06 7.60 -12.30
CA GLN A 229 -7.73 8.67 -13.04
C GLN A 229 -9.06 9.09 -12.39
N LEU A 230 -9.82 8.16 -11.81
CA LEU A 230 -11.01 8.49 -11.02
C LEU A 230 -10.66 9.32 -9.79
N LEU A 231 -9.60 8.97 -9.06
CA LEU A 231 -9.16 9.76 -7.92
C LEU A 231 -8.74 11.17 -8.36
N SER A 232 -7.98 11.29 -9.45
CA SER A 232 -7.59 12.59 -10.02
C SER A 232 -8.81 13.42 -10.42
N HIS A 233 -9.84 12.80 -11.00
CA HIS A 233 -11.10 13.47 -11.31
C HIS A 233 -11.78 14.01 -10.04
N TYR A 234 -11.89 13.20 -8.97
CA TYR A 234 -12.49 13.63 -7.72
C TYR A 234 -11.72 14.81 -7.10
N LEU A 235 -10.39 14.73 -7.08
CA LEU A 235 -9.51 15.82 -6.62
C LEU A 235 -9.70 17.09 -7.47
N GLY A 236 -9.92 16.95 -8.78
CA GLY A 236 -10.26 18.05 -9.67
C GLY A 236 -11.58 18.73 -9.31
N VAL A 237 -12.65 17.96 -9.09
CA VAL A 237 -13.97 18.47 -8.66
C VAL A 237 -13.84 19.26 -7.36
N ILE A 238 -13.08 18.74 -6.40
CA ILE A 238 -12.82 19.43 -5.12
C ILE A 238 -12.12 20.78 -5.37
N ALA A 239 -11.08 20.77 -6.20
CA ALA A 239 -10.29 21.97 -6.46
C ALA A 239 -11.13 23.07 -7.15
N SER A 240 -12.09 22.69 -8.00
CA SER A 240 -13.01 23.64 -8.64
C SER A 240 -14.16 24.09 -7.74
N GLU A 241 -14.63 23.22 -6.85
CA GLU A 241 -15.82 23.44 -6.00
C GLU A 241 -15.45 23.68 -4.52
N TYR A 242 -14.37 24.44 -4.28
CA TYR A 242 -13.78 24.62 -2.94
C TYR A 242 -14.79 25.06 -1.87
N GLU A 243 -15.84 25.81 -2.24
CA GLU A 243 -16.92 26.24 -1.34
C GLU A 243 -17.77 25.07 -0.80
N LEU A 244 -17.88 23.96 -1.53
CA LEU A 244 -18.56 22.74 -1.09
C LEU A 244 -17.70 21.89 -0.13
N PHE A 245 -16.39 22.15 -0.05
CA PHE A 245 -15.43 21.43 0.79
C PHE A 245 -14.63 22.39 1.69
N PRO A 246 -15.28 23.13 2.62
CA PRO A 246 -14.68 24.23 3.37
C PRO A 246 -13.56 23.81 4.35
N HIS A 247 -13.31 22.51 4.51
CA HIS A 247 -12.29 21.97 5.41
C HIS A 247 -10.96 21.60 4.71
N GLY A 248 -10.74 22.02 3.45
CA GLY A 248 -9.49 21.85 2.70
C GLY A 248 -9.48 20.62 1.77
N ILE A 249 -8.29 20.24 1.27
CA ILE A 249 -8.09 19.09 0.36
C ILE A 249 -8.64 17.82 1.03
N PRO A 250 -9.68 17.15 0.50
CA PRO A 250 -10.13 15.85 0.95
C PRO A 250 -8.98 14.85 0.95
N TRP A 251 -8.88 14.13 2.06
CA TRP A 251 -7.76 13.24 2.38
C TRP A 251 -6.41 13.93 2.63
N GLY A 252 -6.34 15.27 2.73
CA GLY A 252 -5.15 15.99 3.18
C GLY A 252 -4.66 15.54 4.56
N GLU A 253 -5.58 15.34 5.51
CA GLU A 253 -5.27 14.71 6.80
C GLU A 253 -4.76 13.27 6.64
N GLN A 254 -5.27 12.52 5.67
CA GLN A 254 -4.82 11.15 5.40
C GLN A 254 -3.41 11.14 4.81
N LEU A 255 -3.05 12.10 3.95
CA LEU A 255 -1.70 12.28 3.42
C LEU A 255 -0.70 12.57 4.55
N ALA A 256 -1.02 13.52 5.43
CA ALA A 256 -0.18 13.85 6.58
C ALA A 256 -0.04 12.64 7.53
N LYS A 257 -1.15 11.96 7.81
CA LYS A 257 -1.19 10.78 8.67
C LYS A 257 -0.41 9.60 8.06
N ALA A 258 -0.47 9.40 6.75
CA ALA A 258 0.30 8.36 6.06
C ALA A 258 1.80 8.55 6.31
N VAL A 259 2.33 9.75 6.07
CA VAL A 259 3.73 10.06 6.35
C VAL A 259 4.10 9.79 7.81
N GLN A 260 3.29 10.27 8.77
CA GLN A 260 3.53 10.07 10.20
C GLN A 260 3.54 8.60 10.61
N LEU A 261 2.64 7.79 10.08
CA LEU A 261 2.55 6.36 10.39
C LEU A 261 3.78 5.60 9.88
N TRP A 262 4.28 5.96 8.70
CA TRP A 262 5.43 5.32 8.06
C TRP A 262 6.78 5.73 8.65
N GLN A 263 6.87 6.84 9.37
CA GLN A 263 8.09 7.24 10.09
C GLN A 263 8.52 6.24 11.17
N GLN A 264 7.58 5.45 11.68
CA GLN A 264 7.81 4.46 12.75
C GLN A 264 8.29 3.11 12.19
N VAL A 265 8.30 2.94 10.87
CA VAL A 265 8.63 1.70 10.19
C VAL A 265 10.04 1.80 9.62
N PRO A 266 11.00 0.94 10.04
CA PRO A 266 12.33 0.89 9.45
C PRO A 266 12.28 0.76 7.92
N ARG A 267 13.22 1.39 7.23
CA ARG A 267 13.37 1.19 5.78
C ARG A 267 14.01 -0.17 5.53
N CYS A 268 13.56 -0.85 4.47
CA CYS A 268 14.23 -2.05 3.98
C CYS A 268 15.61 -1.67 3.40
N GLU A 269 16.56 -2.60 3.41
CA GLU A 269 17.85 -2.36 2.77
C GLU A 269 17.69 -2.18 1.26
N SER A 270 18.30 -1.12 0.71
CA SER A 270 18.18 -0.76 -0.70
C SER A 270 18.54 -1.91 -1.65
N SER A 271 19.43 -2.83 -1.25
CA SER A 271 19.84 -3.98 -2.07
C SER A 271 18.77 -5.07 -2.20
N GLN A 272 17.84 -5.18 -1.23
CA GLN A 272 16.71 -6.11 -1.28
C GLN A 272 15.59 -5.55 -2.19
N VAL A 273 15.33 -4.26 -2.07
CA VAL A 273 14.36 -3.51 -2.90
C VAL A 273 14.80 -3.51 -4.37
N VAL A 274 16.09 -3.28 -4.62
CA VAL A 274 16.66 -3.32 -5.98
C VAL A 274 16.55 -4.71 -6.58
N ARG A 275 16.87 -5.78 -5.83
CA ARG A 275 16.71 -7.16 -6.31
C ARG A 275 15.24 -7.50 -6.64
N ALA A 276 14.31 -7.06 -5.79
CA ALA A 276 12.87 -7.25 -6.00
C ALA A 276 12.35 -6.52 -7.25
N LEU A 277 12.84 -5.30 -7.53
CA LEU A 277 12.47 -4.53 -8.72
C LEU A 277 13.18 -5.03 -10.00
N GLN A 278 14.43 -5.50 -9.90
CA GLN A 278 15.20 -6.02 -11.03
C GLN A 278 14.77 -7.42 -11.46
N ALA A 279 14.11 -8.18 -10.58
CA ALA A 279 13.55 -9.49 -10.92
C ALA A 279 12.48 -9.40 -12.04
N ARG A 280 11.95 -8.21 -12.39
CA ARG A 280 10.99 -8.08 -13.49
C ARG A 280 10.85 -6.65 -14.07
N VAL A 281 11.73 -6.30 -15.01
CA VAL A 281 11.38 -5.39 -16.12
C VAL A 281 11.58 -6.18 -17.42
N GLY A 282 10.48 -6.53 -18.09
CA GLY A 282 10.47 -7.24 -19.38
C GLY A 282 9.23 -8.15 -19.47
N ARG A 283 8.27 -7.94 -20.37
CA ARG A 283 8.25 -7.27 -21.68
C ARG A 283 7.11 -6.25 -21.77
#